data_AF-A0AAE3LKS4-F1
#
_entry.id   AF-A0AAE3LKS4-F1
#
_cell.length_a   1.000
_cell.length_b   1.000
_cell.length_c   1.000
_cell.angle_alpha   90.00
_cell.angle_beta   90.00
_cell.angle_gamma   90.00
#
_symmetry.space_group_name_H-M   'P 1'
#
loop_
_entity.id
_entity.type
_entity.pdbx_description
1 polymer ?
#
loop_
_entity_poly.entity_id
_entity_poly.type
_entity_poly.pdbx_seq_one_letter_code
_entity_poly.pdbx_strand_id
1 'polypeptide(L)'
;MTVSSSQMKELHELTEYERWSLTRLAELSGDIDLEIYTVDTLVEKPIDEEVALDGSQTSYRRVTSSIGGSGVNQVISDITPLIFASSYKCLDLFVEWFLKINGRSSSGASDDWRFSEKISEMETLDFDDTPNVPSIFQTDERILEAISSLYIELKEYRHSIIHDMDFELNNSKLIVENGSGGSYVFGGEELFSFAGVISVSIEAIISDTHDYVTKRQLTTMLDNLTDIHDVPRFDLTGHEAPIIRSQMEPVQKDPYRWEPLTKEISQIAPVAEGDENFWLNLVGLHNGDVVSEWIIPGDEVTESLEPGFDVSSGDFRQYTV
;
A
#
# COMPACT_ATOMS: atom_id res chain seq x y z
N MET A 1 1.47 11.77 -21.09
CA MET A 1 2.44 12.84 -20.71
C MET A 1 2.68 12.71 -19.22
N THR A 2 3.89 13.00 -18.71
CA THR A 2 4.15 12.95 -17.27
C THR A 2 3.73 14.25 -16.59
N VAL A 3 3.33 14.16 -15.32
CA VAL A 3 2.96 15.31 -14.49
C VAL A 3 4.18 16.24 -14.37
N SER A 4 3.98 17.54 -14.60
CA SER A 4 5.06 18.53 -14.53
C SER A 4 5.40 18.92 -13.09
N SER A 5 6.64 19.38 -12.84
CA SER A 5 7.05 19.85 -11.50
C SER A 5 6.20 21.01 -10.97
N SER A 6 5.64 21.85 -11.84
CA SER A 6 4.69 22.89 -11.43
C SER A 6 3.37 22.31 -10.92
N GLN A 7 2.86 21.25 -11.56
CA GLN A 7 1.63 20.56 -11.14
C GLN A 7 1.85 19.79 -9.84
N MET A 8 3.01 19.15 -9.66
CA MET A 8 3.40 18.51 -8.39
C MET A 8 3.48 19.53 -7.25
N LYS A 9 4.08 20.70 -7.51
CA LYS A 9 4.17 21.78 -6.53
C LYS A 9 2.79 22.32 -6.14
N GLU A 10 1.87 22.47 -7.11
CA GLU A 10 0.49 22.87 -6.84
C GLU A 10 -0.21 21.84 -5.93
N LEU A 11 -0.09 20.54 -6.22
CA LEU A 11 -0.64 19.48 -5.38
C LEU A 11 -0.08 19.53 -3.96
N HIS A 12 1.23 19.73 -3.82
CA HIS A 12 1.89 19.90 -2.52
C HIS A 12 1.28 21.07 -1.74
N GLU A 13 1.21 22.26 -2.33
CA GLU A 13 0.66 23.46 -1.69
C GLU A 13 -0.82 23.31 -1.32
N LEU A 14 -1.62 22.63 -2.15
CA LEU A 14 -3.04 22.38 -1.88
C LEU A 14 -3.26 21.45 -0.69
N THR A 15 -2.36 20.48 -0.48
CA THR A 15 -2.58 19.36 0.46
C THR A 15 -1.70 19.42 1.70
N GLU A 16 -0.70 20.31 1.76
CA GLU A 16 0.32 20.39 2.82
C GLU A 16 -0.26 20.31 4.24
N TYR A 17 -1.29 21.11 4.54
CA TYR A 17 -1.87 21.17 5.88
C TYR A 17 -2.61 19.89 6.29
N GLU A 18 -3.45 19.35 5.40
CA GLU A 18 -4.22 18.13 5.67
C GLU A 18 -3.28 16.93 5.78
N ARG A 19 -2.27 16.87 4.91
CA ARG A 19 -1.21 15.85 4.98
C ARG A 19 -0.43 15.93 6.28
N TRP A 20 0.01 17.13 6.69
CA TRP A 20 0.68 17.31 7.97
C TRP A 20 -0.18 16.81 9.13
N SER A 21 -1.49 17.09 9.12
CA SER A 21 -2.42 16.63 10.14
C SER A 21 -2.55 15.11 10.15
N LEU A 22 -2.72 14.48 8.98
CA LEU A 22 -2.79 13.03 8.84
C LEU A 22 -1.51 12.34 9.30
N THR A 23 -0.33 12.88 8.96
CA THR A 23 0.94 12.35 9.44
C THR A 23 1.01 12.36 10.97
N ARG A 24 0.55 13.43 11.63
CA ARG A 24 0.55 13.48 13.11
C ARG A 24 -0.45 12.51 13.73
N LEU A 25 -1.61 12.31 13.11
CA LEU A 25 -2.60 11.32 13.56
C LEU A 25 -2.07 9.90 13.37
N ALA A 26 -1.38 9.64 12.25
CA ALA A 26 -0.74 8.37 11.97
C ALA A 26 0.40 8.06 12.95
N GLU A 27 1.30 9.02 13.22
CA GLU A 27 2.36 8.89 14.24
C GLU A 27 1.79 8.56 15.63
N LEU A 28 0.63 9.12 15.99
CA LEU A 28 -0.04 8.82 17.26
C LEU A 28 -0.62 7.40 17.30
N SER A 29 -1.04 6.88 16.15
CA SER A 29 -1.58 5.52 16.03
C SER A 29 -0.51 4.43 15.98
N GLY A 30 0.60 4.72 15.31
CA GLY A 30 1.61 3.71 14.93
C GLY A 30 1.18 2.83 13.75
N ASP A 31 0.06 3.12 13.09
CA ASP A 31 -0.59 2.21 12.13
C ASP A 31 -0.23 2.48 10.66
N ILE A 32 0.53 3.53 10.33
CA ILE A 32 1.03 3.77 8.97
C ILE A 32 2.55 3.76 9.00
N ASP A 33 3.13 2.64 8.55
CA ASP A 33 4.57 2.48 8.40
C ASP A 33 4.94 2.38 6.91
N LEU A 34 5.49 3.48 6.39
CA LEU A 34 5.96 3.61 5.02
C LEU A 34 7.25 2.82 4.74
N GLU A 35 7.82 2.17 5.74
CA GLU A 35 9.02 1.37 5.60
C GLU A 35 8.77 -0.13 5.83
N ILE A 36 7.52 -0.54 6.09
CA ILE A 36 7.17 -1.92 6.52
C ILE A 36 7.51 -3.02 5.49
N TYR A 37 7.61 -2.66 4.21
CA TYR A 37 7.98 -3.55 3.11
C TYR A 37 9.39 -3.31 2.57
N THR A 38 10.17 -2.44 3.21
CA THR A 38 11.58 -2.25 2.83
C THR A 38 12.37 -3.50 3.18
N VAL A 39 13.47 -3.71 2.46
CA VAL A 39 14.35 -4.85 2.73
C VAL A 39 14.91 -4.78 4.15
N ASP A 40 15.28 -3.60 4.64
CA ASP A 40 15.79 -3.43 6.00
C ASP A 40 14.77 -3.93 7.04
N THR A 41 13.50 -3.55 6.90
CA THR A 41 12.42 -4.02 7.80
C THR A 41 12.14 -5.51 7.65
N LEU A 42 12.16 -6.04 6.42
CA LEU A 42 11.90 -7.46 6.15
C LEU A 42 13.05 -8.37 6.63
N VAL A 43 14.30 -7.91 6.59
CA VAL A 43 15.46 -8.65 7.14
C VAL A 43 15.37 -8.74 8.67
N GLU A 44 14.85 -7.70 9.33
CA GLU A 44 14.63 -7.71 10.78
C GLU A 44 13.44 -8.59 11.19
N LYS A 45 12.48 -8.81 10.28
CA LYS A 45 11.35 -9.70 10.52
C LYS A 45 11.86 -11.12 10.78
N PRO A 46 11.40 -11.79 11.86
CA PRO A 46 11.86 -13.13 12.18
C PRO A 46 11.49 -14.14 11.09
N ILE A 47 12.38 -15.10 10.87
CA ILE A 47 12.16 -16.23 9.97
C ILE A 47 11.12 -17.18 10.57
N ASP A 48 10.16 -17.60 9.75
CA ASP A 48 9.12 -18.57 10.11
C ASP A 48 9.50 -19.99 9.70
N GLU A 49 10.19 -20.14 8.56
CA GLU A 49 10.65 -21.42 8.06
C GLU A 49 12.07 -21.35 7.50
N GLU A 50 12.87 -22.39 7.72
CA GLU A 50 14.20 -22.54 7.15
C GLU A 50 14.33 -23.88 6.41
N VAL A 51 14.77 -23.79 5.15
CA VAL A 51 14.99 -24.90 4.23
C VAL A 51 16.48 -25.02 3.92
N ALA A 52 17.08 -26.14 4.31
CA ALA A 52 18.49 -26.43 4.04
C ALA A 52 18.69 -27.10 2.67
N LEU A 53 19.95 -27.12 2.21
CA LEU A 53 20.33 -27.73 0.91
C LEU A 53 20.02 -29.23 0.80
N ASP A 54 19.94 -29.94 1.92
CA ASP A 54 19.57 -31.36 1.96
C ASP A 54 18.04 -31.58 1.96
N GLY A 55 17.26 -30.51 1.86
CA GLY A 55 15.80 -30.51 1.90
C GLY A 55 15.21 -30.60 3.30
N SER A 56 16.02 -30.53 4.37
CA SER A 56 15.50 -30.47 5.73
C SER A 56 14.80 -29.12 6.00
N GLN A 57 13.69 -29.19 6.73
CA GLN A 57 12.84 -28.04 7.06
C GLN A 57 12.76 -27.83 8.57
N THR A 58 12.87 -26.58 9.01
CA THR A 58 12.68 -26.17 10.41
C THR A 58 11.67 -25.04 10.47
N SER A 59 10.60 -25.20 11.25
CA SER A 59 9.58 -24.16 11.45
C SER A 59 9.71 -23.51 12.83
N TYR A 60 9.57 -22.19 12.88
CA TYR A 60 9.62 -21.36 14.07
C TYR A 60 8.21 -20.86 14.42
N ARG A 61 7.90 -20.74 15.72
CA ARG A 61 6.64 -20.16 16.18
C ARG A 61 6.91 -19.12 17.25
N ARG A 62 6.53 -17.87 16.97
CA ARG A 62 6.65 -16.76 17.91
C ARG A 62 5.27 -16.36 18.45
N VAL A 63 5.22 -15.98 19.72
CA VAL A 63 4.04 -15.43 20.37
C VAL A 63 4.44 -14.10 21.00
N THR A 64 3.90 -13.01 20.48
CA THR A 64 4.06 -11.66 21.02
C THR A 64 2.82 -11.27 21.81
N SER A 65 3.03 -10.59 22.93
CA SER A 65 1.95 -9.99 23.74
C SER A 65 2.37 -8.59 24.17
N SER A 66 1.52 -7.60 23.94
CA SER A 66 1.74 -6.24 24.43
C SER A 66 0.90 -5.97 25.70
N ILE A 67 1.41 -5.10 26.58
CA ILE A 67 0.73 -4.68 27.81
C ILE A 67 0.77 -3.14 27.85
N GLY A 68 -0.39 -2.47 27.89
CA GLY A 68 -0.49 -1.02 28.16
C GLY A 68 -1.22 -0.14 27.14
N GLY A 69 -1.86 -0.68 26.09
CA GLY A 69 -2.43 0.11 24.97
C GLY A 69 -3.76 0.85 25.21
N SER A 70 -4.43 0.70 26.37
CA SER A 70 -5.82 1.16 26.52
C SER A 70 -6.01 2.68 26.45
N GLY A 71 -5.02 3.47 26.88
CA GLY A 71 -5.10 4.93 26.82
C GLY A 71 -4.91 5.49 25.40
N VAL A 72 -3.99 4.88 24.64
CA VAL A 72 -3.75 5.23 23.23
C VAL A 72 -4.97 4.85 22.39
N ASN A 73 -5.54 3.67 22.62
CA ASN A 73 -6.73 3.21 21.91
C ASN A 73 -7.95 4.13 22.13
N GLN A 74 -8.08 4.73 23.31
CA GLN A 74 -9.14 5.71 23.58
C GLN A 74 -8.91 7.01 22.80
N VAL A 75 -7.69 7.53 22.81
CA VAL A 75 -7.37 8.74 22.04
C VAL A 75 -7.60 8.51 20.54
N ILE A 76 -7.16 7.37 20.00
CA ILE A 76 -7.43 6.97 18.61
C ILE A 76 -8.94 6.91 18.34
N SER A 77 -9.71 6.30 19.26
CA SER A 77 -11.17 6.24 19.15
C SER A 77 -11.84 7.61 19.15
N ASP A 78 -11.28 8.60 19.84
CA ASP A 78 -11.86 9.95 19.93
C ASP A 78 -11.52 10.79 18.68
N ILE A 79 -10.46 10.45 17.95
CA ILE A 79 -10.00 11.19 16.76
C ILE A 79 -10.36 10.53 15.43
N THR A 80 -10.95 9.33 15.41
CA THR A 80 -11.33 8.64 14.16
C THR A 80 -12.25 9.45 13.24
N PRO A 81 -13.24 10.24 13.72
CA PRO A 81 -13.99 11.15 12.85
C PRO A 81 -13.11 12.20 12.16
N LEU A 82 -12.07 12.69 12.85
CA LEU A 82 -11.12 13.65 12.31
C LEU A 82 -10.21 13.01 11.26
N ILE A 83 -9.75 11.77 11.51
CA ILE A 83 -9.00 10.99 10.52
C ILE A 83 -9.82 10.88 9.24
N PHE A 84 -11.09 10.44 9.34
CA PHE A 84 -11.97 10.36 8.18
C PHE A 84 -12.12 11.70 7.46
N ALA A 85 -12.45 12.77 8.21
CA ALA A 85 -12.74 14.08 7.64
C ALA A 85 -11.51 14.68 6.93
N SER A 86 -10.32 14.59 7.54
CA SER A 86 -9.07 15.05 6.93
C SER A 86 -8.67 14.19 5.73
N SER A 87 -8.78 12.86 5.80
CA SER A 87 -8.50 11.97 4.66
C SER A 87 -9.39 12.30 3.47
N TYR A 88 -10.70 12.45 3.72
CA TYR A 88 -11.63 12.81 2.65
C TYR A 88 -11.36 14.21 2.11
N LYS A 89 -10.98 15.17 2.96
CA LYS A 89 -10.63 16.52 2.48
C LYS A 89 -9.39 16.48 1.59
N CYS A 90 -8.40 15.67 1.96
CA CYS A 90 -7.19 15.48 1.17
C CYS A 90 -7.51 14.80 -0.18
N LEU A 91 -8.41 13.80 -0.18
CA LEU A 91 -8.91 13.16 -1.40
C LEU A 91 -9.68 14.13 -2.30
N ASP A 92 -10.56 14.97 -1.74
CA ASP A 92 -11.30 16.01 -2.47
C ASP A 92 -10.36 17.01 -3.18
N LEU A 93 -9.27 17.40 -2.52
CA LEU A 93 -8.24 18.27 -3.09
C LEU A 93 -7.44 17.56 -4.19
N PHE A 94 -7.09 16.28 -3.98
CA PHE A 94 -6.42 15.46 -4.97
C PHE A 94 -7.28 15.28 -6.23
N VAL A 95 -8.57 14.93 -6.07
CA VAL A 95 -9.51 14.76 -7.20
C VAL A 95 -9.66 16.07 -7.98
N GLU A 96 -9.84 17.19 -7.28
CA GLU A 96 -9.94 18.49 -7.94
C GLU A 96 -8.67 18.84 -8.74
N TRP A 97 -7.50 18.62 -8.16
CA TRP A 97 -6.22 18.78 -8.84
C TRP A 97 -6.11 17.85 -10.06
N PHE A 98 -6.44 16.57 -9.91
CA PHE A 98 -6.35 15.56 -10.96
C PHE A 98 -7.24 15.90 -12.16
N LEU A 99 -8.46 16.35 -11.91
CA LEU A 99 -9.38 16.80 -12.95
C LEU A 99 -8.85 18.05 -13.67
N LYS A 100 -8.32 19.04 -12.93
CA LYS A 100 -7.74 20.26 -13.51
C LYS A 100 -6.54 19.97 -14.41
N ILE A 101 -5.60 19.13 -13.98
CA ILE A 101 -4.42 18.81 -14.81
C ILE A 101 -4.79 18.03 -16.07
N ASN A 102 -5.93 17.36 -16.09
CA ASN A 102 -6.47 16.64 -17.25
C ASN A 102 -7.44 17.50 -18.08
N GLY A 103 -7.43 18.82 -17.89
CA GLY A 103 -8.15 19.77 -18.74
C GLY A 103 -9.66 19.80 -18.53
N ARG A 104 -10.16 19.20 -17.44
CA ARG A 104 -11.56 19.31 -17.04
C ARG A 104 -11.80 20.66 -16.38
N SER A 105 -13.01 21.20 -16.53
CA SER A 105 -13.37 22.53 -16.02
C SER A 105 -14.74 22.53 -15.37
N SER A 106 -14.92 23.37 -14.34
CA SER A 106 -16.21 23.61 -13.72
C SER A 106 -17.16 24.29 -14.72
N SER A 107 -18.46 24.01 -14.62
CA SER A 107 -19.47 24.61 -15.51
C SER A 107 -19.84 26.05 -15.14
N GLY A 108 -19.25 26.60 -14.06
CA GLY A 108 -19.56 27.90 -13.48
C GLY A 108 -18.65 29.05 -13.93
N ALA A 109 -19.06 30.28 -13.61
CA ALA A 109 -18.27 31.50 -13.82
C ALA A 109 -17.14 31.69 -12.79
N SER A 110 -17.11 30.83 -11.76
CA SER A 110 -16.03 30.72 -10.77
C SER A 110 -15.24 29.44 -11.03
N ASP A 111 -13.93 29.49 -10.81
CA ASP A 111 -13.04 28.31 -10.84
C ASP A 111 -13.33 27.30 -9.68
N ASP A 112 -14.37 27.58 -8.88
CA ASP A 112 -14.82 26.73 -7.78
C ASP A 112 -15.66 25.56 -8.31
N TRP A 113 -15.15 24.34 -8.13
CA TRP A 113 -15.84 23.10 -8.47
C TRP A 113 -16.93 22.77 -7.48
N ARG A 114 -18.15 22.50 -7.96
CA ARG A 114 -19.18 21.89 -7.12
C ARG A 114 -18.86 20.43 -6.91
N PHE A 115 -19.17 19.94 -5.72
CA PHE A 115 -18.95 18.54 -5.36
C PHE A 115 -19.63 17.56 -6.33
N SER A 116 -20.87 17.84 -6.75
CA SER A 116 -21.59 17.02 -7.74
C SER A 116 -20.93 17.02 -9.13
N GLU A 117 -20.25 18.11 -9.52
CA GLU A 117 -19.53 18.18 -10.79
C GLU A 117 -18.28 17.28 -10.73
N LYS A 118 -17.55 17.31 -9.61
CA LYS A 118 -16.38 16.43 -9.40
C LYS A 118 -16.76 14.95 -9.51
N ILE A 119 -17.86 14.54 -8.85
CA ILE A 119 -18.36 13.16 -8.92
C ILE A 119 -18.71 12.79 -10.36
N SER A 120 -19.48 13.63 -11.06
CA SER A 120 -19.87 13.34 -12.45
C SER A 120 -18.68 13.27 -13.42
N GLU A 121 -17.65 14.10 -13.23
CA GLU A 121 -16.43 14.03 -14.05
C GLU A 121 -15.59 12.79 -13.72
N MET A 122 -15.53 12.37 -12.45
CA MET A 122 -14.86 11.13 -12.05
C MET A 122 -15.57 9.89 -12.61
N GLU A 123 -16.90 9.85 -12.56
CA GLU A 123 -17.72 8.75 -13.11
C GLU A 123 -17.61 8.61 -14.64
N THR A 124 -17.25 9.70 -15.34
CA THR A 124 -17.14 9.73 -16.81
C THR A 124 -15.70 9.73 -17.30
N LEU A 125 -14.74 9.58 -16.38
CA LEU A 125 -13.33 9.57 -16.71
C LEU A 125 -12.97 8.23 -17.36
N ASP A 126 -12.43 8.29 -18.57
CA ASP A 126 -11.83 7.14 -19.24
C ASP A 126 -10.34 7.12 -18.91
N PHE A 127 -9.90 6.16 -18.10
CA PHE A 127 -8.51 6.10 -17.63
C PHE A 127 -7.52 5.81 -18.76
N ASP A 128 -7.93 5.06 -19.79
CA ASP A 128 -7.11 4.74 -20.97
C ASP A 128 -6.78 5.99 -21.79
N ASP A 129 -7.72 6.93 -21.86
CA ASP A 129 -7.62 8.16 -22.66
C ASP A 129 -7.23 9.39 -21.80
N THR A 130 -6.88 9.20 -20.53
CA THR A 130 -6.51 10.30 -19.62
C THR A 130 -5.03 10.67 -19.79
N PRO A 131 -4.71 11.90 -20.24
CA PRO A 131 -3.36 12.23 -20.74
C PRO A 131 -2.29 12.42 -19.66
N ASN A 132 -2.68 12.83 -18.45
CA ASN A 132 -1.78 13.20 -17.35
C ASN A 132 -2.01 12.34 -16.10
N VAL A 133 -2.02 11.01 -16.27
CA VAL A 133 -2.05 10.06 -15.15
C VAL A 133 -0.67 10.02 -14.44
N PRO A 134 -0.59 10.22 -13.12
CA PRO A 134 0.67 10.08 -12.38
C PRO A 134 1.31 8.69 -12.46
N SER A 135 2.64 8.62 -12.45
CA SER A 135 3.43 7.39 -12.66
C SER A 135 3.06 6.24 -11.72
N ILE A 136 2.78 6.53 -10.45
CA ILE A 136 2.37 5.53 -9.45
C ILE A 136 1.09 4.76 -9.87
N PHE A 137 0.22 5.37 -10.67
CA PHE A 137 -1.02 4.76 -11.17
C PHE A 137 -0.90 4.17 -12.57
N GLN A 138 0.19 4.45 -13.30
CA GLN A 138 0.37 3.95 -14.67
C GLN A 138 0.69 2.46 -14.73
N THR A 139 1.22 1.89 -13.64
CA THR A 139 1.62 0.47 -13.59
C THR A 139 0.46 -0.47 -13.27
N ASP A 140 -0.63 0.04 -12.71
CA ASP A 140 -1.84 -0.69 -12.41
C ASP A 140 -3.01 0.30 -12.28
N GLU A 141 -3.84 0.37 -13.32
CA GLU A 141 -4.97 1.32 -13.39
C GLU A 141 -6.01 1.12 -12.28
N ARG A 142 -6.10 -0.12 -11.75
CA ARG A 142 -7.02 -0.47 -10.66
C ARG A 142 -6.77 0.35 -9.41
N ILE A 143 -5.54 0.84 -9.20
CA ILE A 143 -5.20 1.70 -8.07
C ILE A 143 -5.98 3.01 -8.15
N LEU A 144 -5.97 3.66 -9.32
CA LEU A 144 -6.68 4.92 -9.53
C LEU A 144 -8.20 4.70 -9.59
N GLU A 145 -8.65 3.58 -10.16
CA GLU A 145 -10.05 3.15 -10.11
C GLU A 145 -10.53 3.04 -8.66
N ALA A 146 -9.79 2.32 -7.81
CA ALA A 146 -10.14 2.15 -6.40
C ALA A 146 -10.18 3.49 -5.64
N ILE A 147 -9.20 4.38 -5.86
CA ILE A 147 -9.20 5.74 -5.27
C ILE A 147 -10.41 6.56 -5.75
N SER A 148 -10.79 6.42 -7.02
CA SER A 148 -11.94 7.11 -7.60
C SER A 148 -13.25 6.59 -7.01
N SER A 149 -13.40 5.28 -6.89
CA SER A 149 -14.53 4.63 -6.22
C SER A 149 -14.62 5.03 -4.75
N LEU A 150 -13.50 5.09 -4.02
CA LEU A 150 -13.48 5.61 -2.64
C LEU A 150 -14.05 7.03 -2.55
N TYR A 151 -13.72 7.92 -3.48
CA TYR A 151 -14.24 9.29 -3.48
C TYR A 151 -15.76 9.33 -3.66
N ILE A 152 -16.27 8.48 -4.56
CA ILE A 152 -17.70 8.39 -4.90
C ILE A 152 -18.49 7.76 -3.76
N GLU A 153 -18.08 6.58 -3.30
CA GLU A 153 -18.79 5.78 -2.30
C GLU A 153 -18.79 6.43 -0.92
N LEU A 154 -17.71 7.13 -0.55
CA LEU A 154 -17.60 7.78 0.76
C LEU A 154 -18.35 9.12 0.88
N LYS A 155 -18.95 9.61 -0.21
CA LYS A 155 -19.68 10.89 -0.29
C LYS A 155 -20.74 11.06 0.80
N GLU A 156 -21.61 10.07 0.97
CA GLU A 156 -22.76 10.17 1.88
C GLU A 156 -22.33 10.10 3.35
N TYR A 157 -21.30 9.30 3.66
CA TYR A 157 -20.70 9.25 5.00
C TYR A 157 -19.99 10.56 5.33
N ARG A 158 -19.31 11.17 4.36
CA ARG A 158 -18.72 12.49 4.52
C ARG A 158 -19.77 13.56 4.81
N HIS A 159 -20.92 13.54 4.15
CA HIS A 159 -22.00 14.47 4.47
C HIS A 159 -22.41 14.35 5.94
N SER A 160 -22.68 13.12 6.37
CA SER A 160 -23.17 12.79 7.71
C SER A 160 -22.16 13.15 8.80
N ILE A 161 -20.87 12.83 8.61
CA ILE A 161 -19.81 13.16 9.57
C ILE A 161 -19.55 14.68 9.65
N ILE A 162 -19.37 15.34 8.50
CA ILE A 162 -18.85 16.72 8.46
C ILE A 162 -19.94 17.77 8.66
N HIS A 163 -21.15 17.53 8.13
CA HIS A 163 -22.23 18.53 8.11
C HIS A 163 -23.27 18.26 9.19
N ASP A 164 -23.65 16.99 9.38
CA ASP A 164 -24.72 16.62 10.30
C ASP A 164 -24.20 16.24 11.70
N MET A 165 -22.90 15.94 11.82
CA MET A 165 -22.29 15.38 13.03
C MET A 165 -23.02 14.10 13.49
N ASP A 166 -23.53 13.34 12.53
CA ASP A 166 -24.36 12.16 12.75
C ASP A 166 -23.50 10.89 12.67
N PHE A 167 -22.82 10.61 13.77
CA PHE A 167 -21.97 9.43 13.93
C PHE A 167 -21.89 8.99 15.39
N GLU A 168 -21.58 7.71 15.59
CA GLU A 168 -21.34 7.13 16.91
C GLU A 168 -19.94 6.52 16.98
N LEU A 169 -19.36 6.52 18.18
CA LEU A 169 -18.07 5.89 18.47
C LEU A 169 -18.28 4.68 19.37
N ASN A 170 -17.80 3.51 18.93
CA ASN A 170 -17.95 2.27 19.69
C ASN A 170 -16.67 1.42 19.60
N ASN A 171 -15.91 1.32 20.69
CA ASN A 171 -14.71 0.48 20.79
C ASN A 171 -13.72 0.72 19.62
N SER A 172 -13.32 1.97 19.38
CA SER A 172 -12.42 2.36 18.28
C SER A 172 -13.00 2.17 16.87
N LYS A 173 -14.31 1.96 16.75
CA LYS A 173 -15.03 1.98 15.48
C LYS A 173 -15.85 3.24 15.32
N LEU A 174 -15.90 3.75 14.10
CA LEU A 174 -16.72 4.89 13.70
C LEU A 174 -17.96 4.36 12.97
N ILE A 175 -19.13 4.53 13.58
CA ILE A 175 -20.41 4.13 13.03
C ILE A 175 -21.07 5.36 12.42
N VAL A 176 -21.44 5.27 11.14
CA VAL A 176 -22.02 6.39 10.40
C VAL A 176 -23.30 5.92 9.74
N GLU A 177 -24.40 6.58 10.02
CA GLU A 177 -25.62 6.42 9.25
C GLU A 177 -25.48 7.22 7.96
N ASN A 178 -25.75 6.61 6.81
CA ASN A 178 -25.92 7.36 5.58
C ASN A 178 -27.33 7.94 5.56
N GLY A 179 -27.51 9.13 4.97
CA GLY A 179 -28.80 9.81 4.87
C GLY A 179 -29.89 9.03 4.10
N SER A 180 -29.57 7.83 3.60
CA SER A 180 -30.47 6.90 2.89
C SER A 180 -30.99 5.76 3.79
N GLY A 181 -30.59 5.70 5.07
CA GLY A 181 -31.03 4.69 6.04
C GLY A 181 -30.17 3.42 6.12
N GLY A 182 -28.99 3.41 5.49
CA GLY A 182 -27.94 2.42 5.73
C GLY A 182 -26.94 2.90 6.77
N SER A 183 -26.18 1.99 7.38
CA SER A 183 -25.11 2.33 8.32
C SER A 183 -23.82 1.62 7.93
N TYR A 184 -22.69 2.32 7.98
CA TYR A 184 -21.37 1.70 7.83
C TYR A 184 -20.60 1.78 9.16
N VAL A 185 -19.81 0.75 9.43
CA VAL A 185 -18.98 0.66 10.64
C VAL A 185 -17.53 0.61 10.19
N PHE A 186 -16.87 1.76 10.23
CA PHE A 186 -15.44 1.84 9.93
C PHE A 186 -14.63 1.32 11.13
N GLY A 187 -13.81 0.29 10.90
CA GLY A 187 -12.76 -0.14 11.81
C GLY A 187 -11.56 0.80 11.81
N GLY A 188 -10.70 0.67 12.82
CA GLY A 188 -9.45 1.43 12.87
C GLY A 188 -8.56 1.17 11.65
N GLU A 189 -8.37 -0.11 11.29
CA GLU A 189 -7.57 -0.53 10.14
C GLU A 189 -8.08 0.09 8.82
N GLU A 190 -9.39 0.10 8.58
CA GLU A 190 -9.98 0.75 7.39
C GLU A 190 -9.72 2.27 7.41
N LEU A 191 -9.90 2.96 8.54
CA LEU A 191 -9.70 4.41 8.61
C LEU A 191 -8.24 4.82 8.40
N PHE A 192 -7.31 4.05 8.96
CA PHE A 192 -5.87 4.28 8.75
C PHE A 192 -5.43 3.88 7.36
N SER A 193 -5.98 2.80 6.79
CA SER A 193 -5.75 2.44 5.39
C SER A 193 -6.27 3.55 4.47
N PHE A 194 -7.44 4.13 4.73
CA PHE A 194 -7.95 5.26 3.97
C PHE A 194 -7.05 6.49 4.06
N ALA A 195 -6.60 6.86 5.26
CA ALA A 195 -5.62 7.93 5.44
C ALA A 195 -4.30 7.66 4.70
N GLY A 196 -3.82 6.41 4.77
CA GLY A 196 -2.58 5.96 4.16
C GLY A 196 -2.63 5.97 2.64
N VAL A 197 -3.69 5.44 2.03
CA VAL A 197 -3.90 5.46 0.57
C VAL A 197 -3.71 6.88 0.02
N ILE A 198 -4.37 7.86 0.63
CA ILE A 198 -4.31 9.25 0.16
C ILE A 198 -2.94 9.88 0.41
N SER A 199 -2.38 9.67 1.61
CA SER A 199 -1.09 10.25 2.00
C SER A 199 0.06 9.71 1.17
N VAL A 200 0.10 8.38 0.98
CA VAL A 200 1.10 7.68 0.16
C VAL A 200 0.95 8.07 -1.29
N SER A 201 -0.27 8.07 -1.84
CA SER A 201 -0.51 8.47 -3.22
C SER A 201 0.00 9.88 -3.51
N ILE A 202 -0.35 10.85 -2.66
CA ILE A 202 0.06 12.25 -2.88
C ILE A 202 1.58 12.40 -2.70
N GLU A 203 2.18 11.75 -1.71
CA GLU A 203 3.63 11.81 -1.51
C GLU A 203 4.40 11.16 -2.65
N ALA A 204 3.96 9.99 -3.13
CA ALA A 204 4.49 9.32 -4.30
C ALA A 204 4.48 10.24 -5.53
N ILE A 205 3.40 11.00 -5.74
CA ILE A 205 3.30 11.94 -6.87
C ILE A 205 4.26 13.13 -6.70
N ILE A 206 4.35 13.71 -5.51
CA ILE A 206 5.16 14.91 -5.25
C ILE A 206 6.65 14.60 -5.30
N SER A 207 7.04 13.45 -4.74
CA SER A 207 8.41 12.97 -4.71
C SER A 207 8.80 12.16 -5.95
N ASP A 208 7.89 12.06 -6.94
CA ASP A 208 8.05 11.25 -8.16
C ASP A 208 8.55 9.83 -7.86
N THR A 209 8.02 9.27 -6.77
CA THR A 209 8.39 7.98 -6.20
C THR A 209 7.32 6.97 -6.56
N HIS A 210 7.70 5.96 -7.34
CA HIS A 210 6.80 4.89 -7.79
C HIS A 210 7.53 3.55 -7.74
N ASP A 211 8.33 3.38 -6.69
CA ASP A 211 9.03 2.14 -6.42
C ASP A 211 8.06 1.06 -5.92
N TYR A 212 8.57 -0.15 -5.94
CA TYR A 212 7.86 -1.35 -5.57
C TYR A 212 7.29 -1.34 -4.14
N VAL A 213 8.04 -0.81 -3.16
CA VAL A 213 7.62 -0.76 -1.74
C VAL A 213 6.41 0.15 -1.61
N THR A 214 6.50 1.34 -2.19
CA THR A 214 5.41 2.32 -2.20
C THR A 214 4.15 1.75 -2.86
N LYS A 215 4.30 1.06 -4.00
CA LYS A 215 3.17 0.41 -4.68
C LYS A 215 2.51 -0.66 -3.79
N ARG A 216 3.30 -1.56 -3.20
CA ARG A 216 2.80 -2.64 -2.35
C ARG A 216 2.06 -2.14 -1.11
N GLN A 217 2.54 -1.06 -0.51
CA GLN A 217 1.85 -0.41 0.59
C GLN A 217 0.49 0.11 0.15
N LEU A 218 0.48 0.85 -0.96
CA LEU A 218 -0.74 1.43 -1.49
C LEU A 218 -1.79 0.37 -1.79
N THR A 219 -1.41 -0.71 -2.46
CA THR A 219 -2.32 -1.82 -2.79
C THR A 219 -2.77 -2.61 -1.57
N THR A 220 -1.89 -2.84 -0.58
CA THR A 220 -2.30 -3.47 0.70
C THR A 220 -3.37 -2.64 1.41
N MET A 221 -3.18 -1.32 1.48
CA MET A 221 -4.16 -0.43 2.11
C MET A 221 -5.46 -0.34 1.30
N LEU A 222 -5.41 -0.48 -0.02
CA LEU A 222 -6.61 -0.60 -0.85
C LEU A 222 -7.32 -1.94 -0.60
N ASP A 223 -6.60 -3.07 -0.45
CA ASP A 223 -7.21 -4.37 -0.13
C ASP A 223 -7.98 -4.36 1.22
N ASN A 224 -7.53 -3.53 2.16
CA ASN A 224 -8.25 -3.28 3.42
C ASN A 224 -9.54 -2.47 3.24
N LEU A 225 -9.75 -1.87 2.07
CA LEU A 225 -10.88 -1.02 1.72
C LEU A 225 -11.78 -1.64 0.62
N THR A 226 -11.54 -2.89 0.24
CA THR A 226 -12.28 -3.57 -0.85
C THR A 226 -13.79 -3.51 -0.66
N ASP A 227 -14.28 -3.67 0.57
CA ASP A 227 -15.72 -3.64 0.88
C ASP A 227 -16.36 -2.26 0.62
N ILE A 228 -15.54 -1.21 0.46
CA ILE A 228 -15.98 0.16 0.17
C ILE A 228 -15.87 0.46 -1.32
N HIS A 229 -14.74 0.15 -1.96
CA HIS A 229 -14.48 0.58 -3.33
C HIS A 229 -14.83 -0.46 -4.41
N ASP A 230 -15.14 -1.70 -4.02
CA ASP A 230 -15.61 -2.81 -4.89
C ASP A 230 -14.70 -3.17 -6.08
N VAL A 231 -13.41 -2.80 -6.00
CA VAL A 231 -12.39 -3.21 -6.98
C VAL A 231 -11.77 -4.52 -6.48
N PRO A 232 -11.56 -5.54 -7.35
CA PRO A 232 -10.93 -6.79 -6.95
C PRO A 232 -9.60 -6.55 -6.22
N ARG A 233 -9.35 -7.37 -5.20
CA ARG A 233 -8.10 -7.30 -4.44
C ARG A 233 -6.88 -7.42 -5.34
N PHE A 234 -5.82 -6.75 -4.94
CA PHE A 234 -4.51 -6.88 -5.56
C PHE A 234 -3.85 -8.21 -5.16
N ASP A 235 -4.22 -8.76 -3.98
CA ASP A 235 -3.83 -10.08 -3.48
C ASP A 235 -2.30 -10.29 -3.45
N LEU A 236 -1.56 -9.21 -3.19
CA LEU A 236 -0.10 -9.25 -3.07
C LEU A 236 0.34 -9.94 -1.76
N THR A 237 1.54 -10.53 -1.73
CA THR A 237 2.15 -11.02 -0.48
C THR A 237 2.18 -9.91 0.59
N GLY A 238 1.38 -10.08 1.66
CA GLY A 238 1.30 -9.14 2.77
C GLY A 238 2.51 -9.19 3.70
N HIS A 239 2.72 -8.15 4.52
CA HIS A 239 3.86 -8.09 5.44
C HIS A 239 3.86 -9.26 6.42
N GLU A 240 2.69 -9.69 6.88
CA GLU A 240 2.52 -10.80 7.83
C GLU A 240 2.80 -12.18 7.23
N ALA A 241 2.92 -12.31 5.91
CA ALA A 241 3.20 -13.58 5.23
C ALA A 241 4.52 -14.21 5.73
N PRO A 242 4.59 -15.54 5.90
CA PRO A 242 5.75 -16.21 6.46
C PRO A 242 7.03 -15.91 5.67
N ILE A 243 8.15 -15.66 6.37
CA ILE A 243 9.47 -15.63 5.74
C ILE A 243 10.04 -17.05 5.68
N ILE A 244 10.32 -17.50 4.47
CA ILE A 244 10.88 -18.82 4.16
C ILE A 244 12.31 -18.62 3.70
N ARG A 245 13.25 -19.00 4.55
CA ARG A 245 14.68 -18.90 4.27
C ARG A 245 15.17 -20.16 3.55
N SER A 246 15.72 -20.02 2.36
CA SER A 246 16.29 -21.12 1.58
C SER A 246 17.76 -20.88 1.28
N GLN A 247 18.59 -21.88 1.59
CA GLN A 247 20.02 -21.85 1.24
C GLN A 247 20.23 -22.10 -0.25
N MET A 248 21.22 -21.42 -0.84
CA MET A 248 21.58 -21.55 -2.25
C MET A 248 22.98 -22.14 -2.45
N GLU A 249 23.12 -22.95 -3.51
CA GLU A 249 24.42 -23.37 -4.01
C GLU A 249 25.10 -22.21 -4.77
N PRO A 250 26.42 -22.04 -4.63
CA PRO A 250 27.15 -21.06 -5.42
C PRO A 250 27.25 -21.49 -6.89
N VAL A 251 26.89 -20.60 -7.80
CA VAL A 251 27.08 -20.78 -9.26
C VAL A 251 28.56 -20.81 -9.67
N GLN A 252 29.44 -20.21 -8.86
CA GLN A 252 30.89 -20.27 -9.01
C GLN A 252 31.53 -20.37 -7.62
N LYS A 253 32.57 -21.21 -7.46
CA LYS A 253 33.25 -21.42 -6.16
C LYS A 253 34.57 -20.65 -6.03
N ASP A 254 35.10 -20.10 -7.11
CA ASP A 254 36.34 -19.32 -7.12
C ASP A 254 36.33 -18.25 -8.23
N PRO A 255 36.08 -16.95 -7.91
CA PRO A 255 35.53 -16.47 -6.64
C PRO A 255 34.12 -17.03 -6.39
N TYR A 256 33.72 -17.08 -5.12
CA TYR A 256 32.36 -17.48 -4.79
C TYR A 256 31.33 -16.48 -5.36
N ARG A 257 30.32 -17.01 -6.04
CA ARG A 257 29.20 -16.23 -6.62
C ARG A 257 27.91 -17.01 -6.46
N TRP A 258 26.84 -16.33 -6.06
CA TRP A 258 25.49 -16.86 -5.96
C TRP A 258 24.60 -16.12 -6.95
N GLU A 259 23.69 -16.85 -7.58
CA GLU A 259 22.62 -16.29 -8.39
C GLU A 259 21.35 -17.10 -8.11
N PRO A 260 20.19 -16.43 -7.93
CA PRO A 260 18.91 -17.12 -7.78
C PRO A 260 18.54 -17.85 -9.07
N LEU A 261 18.63 -19.18 -9.06
CA LEU A 261 18.30 -20.00 -10.22
C LEU A 261 16.82 -20.41 -10.19
N THR A 262 16.07 -20.07 -11.24
CA THR A 262 14.64 -20.41 -11.43
C THR A 262 14.33 -21.90 -11.17
N LYS A 263 15.25 -22.80 -11.55
CA LYS A 263 15.10 -24.25 -11.36
C LYS A 263 15.20 -24.71 -9.90
N GLU A 264 15.93 -23.97 -9.08
CA GLU A 264 16.12 -24.26 -7.66
C GLU A 264 14.96 -23.65 -6.87
N ILE A 265 14.59 -22.41 -7.20
CA ILE A 265 13.44 -21.70 -6.60
C ILE A 265 12.14 -22.47 -6.81
N SER A 266 11.89 -23.00 -8.01
CA SER A 266 10.66 -23.74 -8.32
C SER A 266 10.50 -25.08 -7.60
N GLN A 267 11.53 -25.54 -6.88
CA GLN A 267 11.46 -26.76 -6.06
C GLN A 267 11.16 -26.48 -4.58
N ILE A 268 11.17 -25.20 -4.17
CA ILE A 268 10.86 -24.80 -2.80
C ILE A 268 9.35 -24.99 -2.57
N ALA A 269 8.96 -25.71 -1.52
CA ALA A 269 7.59 -26.21 -1.32
C ALA A 269 6.46 -25.19 -1.59
N PRO A 270 6.41 -24.00 -0.96
CA PRO A 270 5.38 -22.98 -1.27
C PRO A 270 5.32 -22.60 -2.76
N VAL A 271 6.49 -22.45 -3.40
CA VAL A 271 6.61 -22.12 -4.82
C VAL A 271 6.09 -23.26 -5.70
N ALA A 272 6.48 -24.49 -5.38
CA ALA A 272 6.08 -25.68 -6.13
C ALA A 272 4.57 -25.97 -5.99
N GLU A 273 3.97 -25.55 -4.88
CA GLU A 273 2.54 -25.65 -4.59
C GLU A 273 1.73 -24.52 -5.24
N GLY A 274 2.39 -23.50 -5.78
CA GLY A 274 1.75 -22.31 -6.33
C GLY A 274 1.13 -21.42 -5.25
N ASP A 275 1.65 -21.49 -4.03
CA ASP A 275 1.36 -20.47 -3.01
C ASP A 275 1.99 -19.15 -3.45
N GLU A 276 1.39 -18.04 -3.05
CA GLU A 276 1.88 -16.67 -3.31
C GLU A 276 2.00 -15.89 -1.99
N ASN A 277 1.52 -16.44 -0.88
CA ASN A 277 1.47 -15.77 0.41
C ASN A 277 2.68 -16.14 1.29
N PHE A 278 3.88 -15.83 0.81
CA PHE A 278 5.13 -15.99 1.57
C PHE A 278 6.19 -14.99 1.08
N TRP A 279 7.20 -14.72 1.91
CA TRP A 279 8.42 -14.04 1.49
C TRP A 279 9.55 -15.05 1.36
N LEU A 280 10.17 -15.14 0.20
CA LEU A 280 11.33 -15.97 -0.05
C LEU A 280 12.61 -15.25 0.31
N ASN A 281 13.31 -15.71 1.34
CA ASN A 281 14.66 -15.25 1.66
C ASN A 281 15.70 -16.25 1.14
N LEU A 282 16.38 -15.90 0.04
CA LEU A 282 17.45 -16.72 -0.53
C LEU A 282 18.81 -16.30 0.05
N VAL A 283 19.56 -17.26 0.59
CA VAL A 283 20.86 -16.97 1.23
C VAL A 283 22.01 -17.76 0.61
N GLY A 284 23.07 -17.04 0.25
CA GLY A 284 24.38 -17.60 -0.08
C GLY A 284 25.27 -17.64 1.15
N LEU A 285 25.74 -18.84 1.53
CA LEU A 285 26.58 -19.04 2.70
C LEU A 285 28.03 -19.36 2.32
N HIS A 286 29.00 -18.71 2.95
CA HIS A 286 30.41 -19.08 2.91
C HIS A 286 30.93 -19.35 4.32
N ASN A 287 31.39 -20.58 4.58
CA ASN A 287 31.83 -21.04 5.92
C ASN A 287 30.79 -20.85 7.04
N GLY A 288 29.50 -20.85 6.70
CA GLY A 288 28.40 -20.65 7.64
C GLY A 288 27.96 -19.20 7.81
N ASP A 289 28.70 -18.24 7.25
CA ASP A 289 28.34 -16.83 7.26
C ASP A 289 27.52 -16.47 6.01
N VAL A 290 26.51 -15.61 6.17
CA VAL A 290 25.75 -15.06 5.04
C VAL A 290 26.65 -14.09 4.29
N VAL A 291 26.85 -14.34 2.99
CA VAL A 291 27.67 -13.48 2.12
C VAL A 291 26.84 -12.88 0.98
N SER A 292 25.63 -13.36 0.76
CA SER A 292 24.66 -12.76 -0.16
C SER A 292 23.25 -13.13 0.28
N GLU A 293 22.33 -12.18 0.16
CA GLU A 293 20.93 -12.34 0.59
C GLU A 293 20.00 -11.63 -0.39
N TRP A 294 18.85 -12.26 -0.65
CA TRP A 294 17.76 -11.72 -1.46
C TRP A 294 16.44 -11.99 -0.75
N ILE A 295 15.57 -10.99 -0.67
CA ILE A 295 14.19 -11.15 -0.19
C ILE A 295 13.26 -10.87 -1.36
N ILE A 296 12.44 -11.85 -1.72
CA ILE A 296 11.54 -11.82 -2.88
C ILE A 296 10.14 -12.25 -2.40
N PRO A 297 9.08 -11.49 -2.67
CA PRO A 297 7.73 -11.88 -2.30
C PRO A 297 7.19 -12.98 -3.20
N GLY A 298 6.28 -13.78 -2.65
CA GLY A 298 5.75 -14.99 -3.27
C GLY A 298 4.95 -14.72 -4.53
N ASP A 299 4.17 -13.63 -4.58
CA ASP A 299 3.45 -13.24 -5.79
C ASP A 299 4.42 -12.93 -6.95
N GLU A 300 5.49 -12.17 -6.68
CA GLU A 300 6.53 -11.90 -7.67
C GLU A 300 7.32 -13.16 -8.05
N VAL A 301 7.59 -14.06 -7.10
CA VAL A 301 8.25 -15.35 -7.40
C VAL A 301 7.39 -16.14 -8.38
N THR A 302 6.09 -16.27 -8.13
CA THR A 302 5.18 -17.10 -8.92
C THR A 302 4.95 -16.50 -10.32
N GLU A 303 4.82 -15.18 -10.44
CA GLU A 303 4.77 -14.48 -11.74
C GLU A 303 6.11 -14.59 -12.52
N SER A 304 7.24 -14.51 -11.83
CA SER A 304 8.59 -14.47 -12.44
C SER A 304 9.15 -15.83 -12.88
N LEU A 305 8.47 -16.95 -12.59
CA LEU A 305 8.85 -18.27 -13.09
C LEU A 305 8.49 -18.48 -14.58
N GLU A 306 7.90 -17.48 -15.24
CA GLU A 306 7.81 -17.42 -16.70
C GLU A 306 9.20 -17.27 -17.37
N PRO A 307 9.45 -17.80 -18.59
CA PRO A 307 10.79 -17.88 -19.15
C PRO A 307 11.42 -16.51 -19.45
N GLY A 308 12.46 -16.12 -18.68
CA GLY A 308 13.33 -14.98 -19.03
C GLY A 308 13.59 -13.94 -17.92
N PHE A 309 13.12 -14.16 -16.68
CA PHE A 309 13.34 -13.21 -15.59
C PHE A 309 14.77 -13.27 -15.03
N ASP A 310 15.33 -12.10 -14.74
CA ASP A 310 16.63 -11.89 -14.12
C ASP A 310 16.41 -11.07 -12.84
N VAL A 311 16.54 -11.73 -11.68
CA VAL A 311 16.42 -11.11 -10.34
C VAL A 311 17.43 -9.96 -10.16
N SER A 312 18.42 -9.82 -11.05
CA SER A 312 19.40 -8.73 -11.02
C SER A 312 18.91 -7.39 -11.59
N SER A 313 17.70 -7.29 -12.15
CA SER A 313 17.27 -6.12 -12.94
C SER A 313 16.79 -4.87 -12.16
N GLY A 314 16.89 -4.83 -10.83
CA GLY A 314 16.93 -3.55 -10.10
C GLY A 314 16.10 -3.42 -8.83
N ASP A 315 15.07 -4.23 -8.62
CA ASP A 315 14.13 -4.05 -7.50
C ASP A 315 14.44 -4.93 -6.28
N PHE A 316 15.13 -6.06 -6.47
CA PHE A 316 15.57 -6.96 -5.40
C PHE A 316 17.09 -6.87 -5.25
N ARG A 317 17.56 -5.83 -4.56
CA ARG A 317 18.99 -5.61 -4.37
C ARG A 317 19.64 -6.83 -3.71
N GLN A 318 20.74 -7.30 -4.28
CA GLN A 318 21.71 -8.12 -3.55
C GLN A 318 22.28 -7.23 -2.44
N TYR A 319 22.03 -7.57 -1.18
CA TYR A 319 22.76 -6.95 -0.08
C TYR A 319 23.93 -7.86 0.26
N THR A 320 25.13 -7.29 0.13
CA THR A 320 26.33 -7.94 0.67
C THR A 320 26.36 -7.62 2.15
N VAL A 321 26.32 -8.64 2.99
CA VAL A 321 26.51 -8.52 4.45
C VAL A 321 27.96 -8.16 4.76
#